data_AF-A0A2N2SUK7-F1
#
_entry.id   AF-A0A2N2SUK7-F1
#
_cell.length_a   1.000
_cell.length_b   1.000
_cell.length_c   1.000
_cell.angle_alpha   90.00
_cell.angle_beta   90.00
_cell.angle_gamma   90.00
#
_symmetry.space_group_name_H-M   'P 1'
#
loop_
_entity.id
_entity.type
_entity.pdbx_description
1 polymer ?
#
loop_
_entity_poly.entity_id
_entity_poly.type
_entity_poly.pdbx_seq_one_letter_code
_entity_poly.pdbx_strand_id
1 'polypeptide(L)'
;CHTPMKTHAPMKVANALLGGGVTLSDRCCGESGTLAVTRPDISTQIRFRKEEEIRANVAALGAGKQPVKLLTSCPSCLQGLARYSDDTNTEPDYIVIELAKNLLGENWMTNYLARVGNGGIERVLL
;
A
#
# COMPACT_ATOMS: atom_id res chain seq x y z
N CYS A 1 -3.19 -4.12 13.38
CA CYS A 1 -2.24 -3.25 12.67
C CYS A 1 -1.86 -2.10 13.58
N HIS A 2 -0.66 -1.53 13.42
CA HIS A 2 -0.31 -0.30 14.13
C HIS A 2 -0.87 0.90 13.36
N THR A 3 -1.28 1.93 14.09
CA THR A 3 -1.76 3.18 13.52
C THR A 3 -0.75 4.27 13.83
N PRO A 4 0.10 4.68 12.87
CA PRO A 4 1.15 5.68 13.13
C PRO A 4 0.59 7.09 13.36
N MET A 5 -0.69 7.34 13.04
CA MET A 5 -1.34 8.64 13.18
C MET A 5 -1.88 8.84 14.59
N LYS A 6 -1.34 9.83 15.32
CA LYS A 6 -1.75 10.15 16.69
C LYS A 6 -2.90 11.17 16.77
N THR A 7 -2.95 12.10 15.83
CA THR A 7 -3.86 13.27 15.89
C THR A 7 -5.17 13.06 15.12
N HIS A 8 -5.12 12.31 14.02
CA HIS A 8 -6.27 12.12 13.14
C HIS A 8 -6.50 10.64 12.86
N ALA A 9 -7.77 10.26 12.76
CA ALA A 9 -8.16 8.91 12.38
C ALA A 9 -7.69 8.61 10.93
N PRO A 10 -6.93 7.54 10.67
CA PRO A 10 -6.34 7.28 9.36
C PRO A 10 -7.36 7.19 8.23
N MET A 11 -8.49 6.52 8.48
CA MET A 11 -9.53 6.38 7.46
C MET A 11 -10.17 7.71 7.10
N LYS A 12 -10.30 8.63 8.05
CA LYS A 12 -10.79 9.99 7.79
C LYS A 12 -9.81 10.74 6.90
N VAL A 13 -8.51 10.63 7.17
CA VAL A 13 -7.47 11.29 6.37
C VAL A 13 -7.39 10.69 4.97
N ALA A 14 -7.36 9.36 4.85
CA ALA A 14 -7.28 8.69 3.55
C ALA A 14 -8.48 9.06 2.65
N ASN A 15 -9.70 9.03 3.19
CA ASN A 15 -10.88 9.43 2.43
C ASN A 15 -10.87 10.93 2.07
N ALA A 16 -10.41 11.81 2.96
CA ALA A 16 -10.31 13.23 2.67
C ALA A 16 -9.27 13.53 1.57
N LEU A 17 -8.13 12.84 1.58
CA LEU A 17 -7.05 13.02 0.61
C LEU A 17 -7.36 12.42 -0.77
N LEU A 18 -8.14 11.34 -0.82
CA LEU A 18 -8.41 10.58 -2.05
C LEU A 18 -9.81 10.80 -2.63
N GLY A 19 -10.61 11.67 -2.03
CA GLY A 19 -11.97 11.99 -2.54
C GLY A 19 -13.04 10.96 -2.17
N GLY A 20 -12.79 10.12 -1.16
CA GLY A 20 -13.73 9.11 -0.67
C GLY A 20 -13.51 7.71 -1.29
N GLY A 21 -14.37 6.76 -0.91
CA GLY A 21 -14.35 5.39 -1.43
C GLY A 21 -13.25 4.48 -0.86
N VAL A 22 -12.47 4.96 0.12
CA VAL A 22 -11.42 4.16 0.76
C VAL A 22 -12.01 3.38 1.92
N THR A 23 -11.99 2.05 1.81
CA THR A 23 -12.43 1.13 2.87
C THR A 23 -11.23 0.61 3.66
N LEU A 24 -11.46 0.30 4.94
CA LEU A 24 -10.42 -0.26 5.80
C LEU A 24 -10.22 -1.73 5.43
N SER A 25 -8.98 -2.08 5.07
CA SER A 25 -8.56 -3.47 4.97
C SER A 25 -7.86 -3.90 6.27
N ASP A 26 -8.61 -4.56 7.16
CA ASP A 26 -8.17 -4.97 8.50
C ASP A 26 -7.15 -6.13 8.47
N ARG A 27 -6.56 -6.47 9.62
CA ARG A 27 -5.54 -7.52 9.82
C ARG A 27 -4.16 -7.19 9.28
N CYS A 28 -3.16 -7.78 9.94
CA CYS A 28 -1.74 -7.57 9.67
C CYS A 28 -1.31 -8.33 8.41
N CYS A 29 -0.38 -7.76 7.62
CA CYS A 29 0.20 -8.43 6.45
C CYS A 29 1.18 -9.57 6.78
N GLY A 30 1.65 -9.67 8.04
CA GLY A 30 2.60 -10.69 8.50
C GLY A 30 4.08 -10.34 8.34
N GLU A 31 4.45 -9.29 7.61
CA GLU A 31 5.85 -8.97 7.30
C GLU A 31 6.53 -7.95 8.25
N SER A 32 5.76 -7.26 9.07
CA SER A 32 6.31 -6.18 9.91
C SER A 32 7.31 -6.72 10.95
N GLY A 33 8.43 -6.00 11.15
CA GLY A 33 9.40 -6.31 12.20
C GLY A 33 10.11 -7.65 12.03
N THR A 34 10.40 -8.05 10.78
CA THR A 34 11.03 -9.33 10.41
C THR A 34 10.27 -10.58 10.89
N LEU A 35 8.98 -10.44 11.22
CA LEU A 35 8.15 -11.53 11.76
C LEU A 35 8.11 -12.74 10.83
N ALA A 36 7.98 -12.52 9.52
CA ALA A 36 7.95 -13.60 8.53
C ALA A 36 9.24 -14.44 8.52
N VAL A 37 10.39 -13.84 8.80
CA VAL A 37 11.69 -14.52 8.83
C VAL A 37 11.91 -15.19 10.19
N THR A 38 11.56 -14.52 11.28
CA THR A 38 11.84 -14.98 12.64
C THR A 38 10.84 -16.03 13.13
N ARG A 39 9.57 -15.95 12.71
CA ARG A 39 8.46 -16.83 13.10
C ARG A 39 7.56 -17.18 11.90
N PRO A 40 8.08 -17.94 10.92
CA PRO A 40 7.31 -18.32 9.73
C PRO A 40 6.06 -19.14 10.07
N ASP A 41 6.09 -19.90 11.16
CA ASP A 41 4.97 -20.68 11.70
C ASP A 41 3.76 -19.79 12.06
N ILE A 42 4.02 -18.62 12.65
CA ILE A 42 2.99 -17.65 13.02
C ILE A 42 2.61 -16.77 11.83
N SER A 43 3.62 -16.30 11.08
CA SER A 43 3.39 -15.41 9.93
C SER A 43 2.51 -16.05 8.86
N THR A 44 2.61 -17.37 8.66
CA THR A 44 1.77 -18.09 7.69
C THR A 44 0.28 -18.02 8.07
N GLN A 45 -0.06 -18.16 9.35
CA GLN A 45 -1.44 -18.06 9.81
C GLN A 45 -1.97 -16.63 9.70
N ILE A 46 -1.14 -15.64 10.03
CA ILE A 46 -1.49 -14.22 9.86
C ILE A 46 -1.76 -13.91 8.38
N ARG A 47 -0.91 -14.41 7.48
CA ARG A 47 -1.07 -14.26 6.04
C ARG A 47 -2.41 -14.82 5.57
N PHE A 48 -2.76 -16.05 5.97
CA PHE A 48 -4.04 -16.67 5.60
C PHE A 48 -5.24 -15.81 6.01
N ARG A 49 -5.25 -15.31 7.26
CA ARG A 49 -6.32 -14.42 7.75
C ARG A 49 -6.39 -13.09 7.00
N LYS A 50 -5.24 -12.54 6.60
CA LYS A 50 -5.20 -11.31 5.81
C LYS A 50 -5.73 -11.53 4.40
N GLU A 51 -5.43 -12.67 3.79
CA GLU A 51 -5.91 -13.01 2.46
C GLU A 51 -7.44 -13.15 2.44
N GLU A 52 -8.03 -13.85 3.41
CA GLU A 52 -9.49 -13.95 3.58
C GLU A 52 -10.14 -12.56 3.63
N GLU A 53 -9.53 -11.65 4.39
CA GLU A 53 -9.98 -10.27 4.57
C GLU A 53 -9.90 -9.46 3.27
N ILE A 54 -8.79 -9.56 2.54
CA ILE A 54 -8.62 -8.89 1.24
C ILE A 54 -9.66 -9.41 0.25
N ARG A 55 -9.84 -10.72 0.13
CA ARG A 55 -10.83 -11.33 -0.78
C ARG A 55 -12.24 -10.83 -0.48
N ALA A 56 -12.61 -10.73 0.80
CA ALA A 56 -13.91 -10.21 1.21
C ALA A 56 -14.09 -8.75 0.79
N ASN A 57 -13.08 -7.89 0.96
CA ASN A 57 -13.15 -6.49 0.54
C ASN A 57 -13.23 -6.33 -0.97
N VAL A 58 -12.40 -7.07 -1.73
CA VAL A 58 -12.42 -7.04 -3.19
C VAL A 58 -13.81 -7.45 -3.72
N ALA A 59 -14.40 -8.50 -3.15
CA ALA A 59 -15.75 -8.93 -3.48
C ALA A 59 -16.80 -7.86 -3.15
N ALA A 60 -16.70 -7.22 -1.98
CA ALA A 60 -17.62 -6.16 -1.54
C ALA A 60 -17.54 -4.90 -2.41
N LEU A 61 -16.36 -4.59 -2.97
CA LEU A 61 -16.16 -3.46 -3.89
C LEU A 61 -16.73 -3.74 -5.29
N GLY A 62 -17.04 -5.00 -5.62
CA GLY A 62 -17.55 -5.36 -6.95
C GLY A 62 -16.57 -5.04 -8.07
N ALA A 63 -15.27 -4.98 -7.75
CA ALA A 63 -14.25 -4.68 -8.73
C ALA A 63 -14.24 -5.78 -9.80
N GLY A 64 -14.48 -5.39 -11.05
CA GLY A 64 -14.54 -6.32 -12.17
C GLY A 64 -13.16 -6.91 -12.50
N LYS A 65 -12.67 -6.69 -13.72
CA LYS A 65 -11.36 -7.22 -14.13
C LYS A 65 -10.17 -6.36 -13.69
N GLN A 66 -10.42 -5.14 -13.21
CA GLN A 66 -9.35 -4.23 -12.82
C GLN A 66 -8.84 -4.56 -11.41
N PRO A 67 -7.52 -4.56 -11.18
CA PRO A 67 -6.96 -4.76 -9.85
C PRO A 67 -7.47 -3.71 -8.86
N VAL A 68 -7.78 -4.15 -7.63
CA VAL A 68 -8.14 -3.23 -6.54
C VAL A 68 -6.87 -2.70 -5.88
N LYS A 69 -6.77 -1.38 -5.72
CA LYS A 69 -5.61 -0.79 -5.04
C LYS A 69 -5.64 -1.04 -3.54
N LEU A 70 -4.52 -1.50 -2.98
CA LEU A 70 -4.30 -1.65 -1.54
C LEU A 70 -3.32 -0.57 -1.05
N LEU A 71 -3.83 0.41 -0.33
CA LEU A 71 -3.03 1.58 0.05
C LEU A 71 -2.36 1.42 1.41
N THR A 72 -1.06 1.74 1.47
CA THR A 72 -0.30 1.69 2.73
C THR A 72 0.64 2.89 2.89
N SER A 73 1.14 3.08 4.11
CA SER A 73 2.22 4.04 4.42
C SER A 73 3.43 3.33 5.04
N CYS A 74 3.38 2.00 5.15
CA CYS A 74 4.42 1.19 5.80
C CYS A 74 5.19 0.38 4.74
N PRO A 75 6.52 0.55 4.63
CA PRO A 75 7.31 -0.20 3.66
C PRO A 75 7.24 -1.72 3.81
N SER A 76 7.25 -2.23 5.05
CA SER A 76 7.10 -3.66 5.31
C SER A 76 5.73 -4.18 4.87
N CYS A 77 4.67 -3.35 5.03
CA CYS A 77 3.37 -3.71 4.52
C CYS A 77 3.34 -3.72 2.99
N LEU A 78 3.98 -2.79 2.30
CA LEU A 78 4.00 -2.80 0.84
C LEU A 78 4.58 -4.12 0.32
N GLN A 79 5.75 -4.53 0.85
CA GLN A 79 6.37 -5.81 0.51
C GLN A 79 5.44 -6.99 0.83
N GLY A 80 4.82 -7.01 2.00
CA GLY A 80 3.93 -8.08 2.40
C GLY A 80 2.65 -8.16 1.59
N LEU A 81 2.04 -7.01 1.32
CA LEU A 81 0.82 -6.91 0.53
C LEU A 81 1.06 -7.35 -0.92
N ALA A 82 2.25 -7.12 -1.47
CA ALA A 82 2.61 -7.58 -2.82
C ALA A 82 2.54 -9.11 -2.96
N ARG A 83 2.67 -9.85 -1.85
CA ARG A 83 2.56 -11.33 -1.84
C ARG A 83 1.14 -11.86 -2.02
N TYR A 84 0.13 -10.99 -2.00
CA TYR A 84 -1.28 -11.37 -2.20
C TYR A 84 -1.80 -10.96 -3.58
N SER A 85 -1.03 -10.19 -4.36
CA SER A 85 -1.50 -9.57 -5.60
C SER A 85 -2.05 -10.57 -6.60
N ASP A 86 -1.29 -11.64 -6.87
CA ASP A 86 -1.69 -12.69 -7.82
C ASP A 86 -2.94 -13.46 -7.35
N ASP A 87 -3.07 -13.68 -6.04
CA ASP A 87 -4.13 -14.48 -5.44
C ASP A 87 -5.45 -13.70 -5.30
N THR A 88 -5.38 -12.37 -5.22
CA THR A 88 -6.51 -11.50 -4.83
C THR A 88 -6.87 -10.44 -5.86
N ASN A 89 -6.16 -10.36 -6.99
CA ASN A 89 -6.30 -9.30 -7.99
C ASN A 89 -6.19 -7.90 -7.36
N THR A 90 -5.12 -7.68 -6.59
CA THR A 90 -4.87 -6.41 -5.90
C THR A 90 -3.52 -5.81 -6.26
N GLU A 91 -3.44 -4.48 -6.20
CA GLU A 91 -2.24 -3.70 -6.48
C GLU A 91 -1.86 -2.84 -5.26
N PRO A 92 -0.88 -3.26 -4.45
CA PRO A 92 -0.40 -2.49 -3.33
C PRO A 92 0.38 -1.25 -3.79
N ASP A 93 0.06 -0.09 -3.23
CA ASP A 93 0.80 1.16 -3.49
C ASP A 93 0.84 2.01 -2.21
N TYR A 94 1.73 3.00 -2.20
CA TYR A 94 1.75 3.98 -1.14
C TYR A 94 0.64 5.02 -1.32
N ILE A 95 -0.03 5.37 -0.22
CA ILE A 95 -1.02 6.46 -0.22
C ILE A 95 -0.43 7.79 -0.72
N VAL A 96 0.86 8.04 -0.48
CA VAL A 96 1.53 9.27 -0.95
C VAL A 96 1.75 9.30 -2.46
N ILE A 97 1.88 8.12 -3.10
CA ILE A 97 2.03 8.01 -4.55
C ILE A 97 0.70 8.30 -5.23
N GLU A 98 -0.40 7.77 -4.70
CA GLU A 98 -1.75 8.10 -5.17
C GLU A 98 -2.08 9.58 -5.00
N LEU A 99 -1.66 10.18 -3.88
CA LEU A 99 -1.79 11.62 -3.69
C LEU A 99 -0.98 12.42 -4.74
N ALA A 100 0.24 11.98 -5.05
CA ALA A 100 1.06 12.63 -6.07
C ALA A 100 0.40 12.53 -7.46
N LYS A 101 -0.12 11.36 -7.85
CA LYS A 101 -0.87 11.20 -9.12
C LYS A 101 -2.08 12.13 -9.17
N ASN A 102 -2.86 12.22 -8.08
CA ASN A 102 -4.05 13.07 -8.01
C ASN A 102 -3.74 14.57 -8.05
N LEU A 103 -2.67 15.02 -7.38
CA LEU A 103 -2.33 16.45 -7.27
C LEU A 103 -1.45 16.95 -8.42
N LEU A 104 -0.55 16.10 -8.94
CA LEU A 104 0.52 16.49 -9.87
C LEU A 104 0.38 15.81 -11.25
N GLY A 105 -0.60 14.92 -11.42
CA GLY A 105 -0.87 14.15 -12.63
C GLY A 105 -0.05 12.87 -12.75
N GLU A 106 -0.44 11.97 -13.67
CA GLU A 106 0.21 10.66 -13.87
C GLU A 106 1.71 10.74 -14.18
N ASN A 107 2.15 11.82 -14.84
CA ASN A 107 3.55 12.03 -15.21
C ASN A 107 4.39 12.69 -14.11
N TRP A 108 3.88 12.79 -12.87
CA TRP A 108 4.55 13.52 -11.79
C TRP A 108 6.00 13.06 -11.56
N MET A 109 6.26 11.75 -11.58
CA MET A 109 7.59 11.19 -11.32
C MET A 109 8.56 11.56 -12.42
N THR A 110 8.16 11.39 -13.69
CA THR A 110 8.95 11.77 -14.85
C THR A 110 9.27 13.26 -14.84
N ASN A 111 8.27 14.09 -14.55
CA ASN A 111 8.44 15.54 -14.44
C ASN A 111 9.37 15.93 -13.29
N TYR A 112 9.27 15.24 -12.15
CA TYR A 112 10.14 15.44 -11.00
C TYR A 112 11.59 15.08 -11.32
N LEU A 113 11.83 13.90 -11.89
CA LEU A 113 13.16 13.43 -12.28
C LEU A 113 13.81 14.34 -13.32
N ALA A 114 13.07 14.83 -14.32
CA ALA A 114 13.58 15.77 -15.31
C ALA A 114 14.03 17.09 -14.67
N ARG A 115 13.28 17.59 -13.67
CA ARG A 115 13.64 18.82 -12.95
C ARG A 115 14.88 18.65 -12.08
N VAL A 116 14.98 17.54 -11.34
CA VAL A 116 16.13 17.26 -10.47
C VAL A 116 17.38 16.91 -11.28
N GLY A 117 17.21 16.21 -12.41
CA GLY A 117 18.30 15.85 -13.32
C GLY A 117 19.06 17.04 -13.90
N ASN A 118 18.38 18.18 -14.09
CA ASN A 118 18.99 19.40 -14.64
C ASN A 118 20.01 20.08 -13.71
N GLY A 119 20.19 19.59 -12.48
CA GLY A 119 21.24 20.04 -11.53
C GLY A 119 22.37 19.04 -11.28
N GLY A 120 22.34 17.86 -11.93
CA GLY A 120 23.25 16.75 -11.66
C GLY A 120 22.77 15.84 -10.53
N ILE A 121 22.52 14.56 -10.85
CA ILE A 121 22.20 13.54 -9.83
C ILE A 121 23.50 12.90 -9.38
N GLU A 122 23.90 13.14 -8.13
CA GLU A 122 25.02 12.44 -7.53
C GLU A 122 24.64 10.95 -7.35
N ARG A 123 25.42 10.06 -7.97
CA ARG A 123 25.18 8.62 -7.92
C ARG A 123 26.03 8.01 -6.83
N VAL A 124 25.40 7.46 -5.80
CA VAL A 124 26.08 6.60 -4.83
C VAL A 124 26.07 5.17 -5.39
N LEU A 125 27.21 4.72 -5.89
CA LEU A 125 27.44 3.32 -6.28
C LEU A 125 27.90 2.58 -5.02
N LEU A 126 27.08 1.64 -4.54
CA LEU A 126 27.41 0.68 -3.46
C LEU A 126 27.71 -0.69 -4.06
#